data_AF-A0A7Y0X7V5-F1
#
_entry.id   AF-A0A7Y0X7V5-F1
#
_cell.length_a   1.000
_cell.length_b   1.000
_cell.length_c   1.000
_cell.angle_alpha   90.00
_cell.angle_beta   90.00
_cell.angle_gamma   90.00
#
_symmetry.space_group_name_H-M   'P 1'
#
loop_
_entity.id
_entity.type
_entity.pdbx_description
1 polymer ?
#
loop_
_entity_poly.entity_id
_entity_poly.type
_entity_poly.pdbx_seq_one_letter_code
_entity_poly.pdbx_strand_id
1 'polypeptide(L)'
;HGNVMCYRNLKPQADEAFTLFSNKKPTEHIEVPGLDGLTEDFTKALEALKAITPDVQSVDDLPDEGMQAGFIKQFRILMRLKNQLETFSDFDIETLGISEQEFVDYASKYSDLARDLKKGPAG
;
A
#
# COMPACT_ATOMS: atom_id res chain seq x y z
N HIS A 1 -26.76 -0.32 11.16
CA HIS A 1 -25.66 -0.21 12.14
C HIS A 1 -24.63 0.74 11.55
N GLY A 2 -24.66 2.01 11.97
CA GLY A 2 -23.67 3.00 11.56
C GLY A 2 -22.66 3.12 12.69
N ASN A 3 -21.42 2.70 12.45
CA ASN A 3 -20.35 2.87 13.42
C ASN A 3 -19.60 4.16 13.04
N VAL A 4 -19.88 5.23 13.76
CA VAL A 4 -19.06 6.44 13.77
C VAL A 4 -17.76 6.07 14.48
N MET A 5 -16.68 5.94 13.71
CA MET A 5 -15.34 5.84 14.27
C MET A 5 -14.69 7.22 14.25
N CYS A 6 -14.38 7.72 15.44
CA CYS A 6 -13.82 9.05 15.63
C CYS A 6 -12.37 9.10 15.12
N TYR A 7 -12.19 9.59 13.89
CA TYR A 7 -10.89 9.93 13.32
C TYR A 7 -10.30 11.17 14.00
N ARG A 8 -9.83 10.99 15.22
CA ARG A 8 -8.93 11.96 15.84
C ARG A 8 -7.54 11.74 15.25
N ASN A 9 -7.29 12.45 14.15
CA ASN A 9 -5.99 12.95 13.72
C ASN A 9 -5.16 12.14 12.68
N LEU A 10 -5.74 11.78 11.53
CA LEU A 10 -5.02 11.31 10.31
C LEU A 10 -4.30 12.45 9.53
N LYS A 11 -3.87 13.52 10.19
CA LYS A 11 -3.13 14.63 9.55
C LYS A 11 -1.76 14.69 10.25
N PRO A 12 -0.69 14.00 9.82
CA PRO A 12 -0.02 14.11 8.51
C PRO A 12 0.71 12.82 7.99
N GLN A 13 0.38 11.62 8.49
CA GLN A 13 1.21 10.41 8.27
C GLN A 13 1.28 9.94 6.81
N ALA A 14 0.27 10.23 5.99
CA ALA A 14 0.25 9.88 4.57
C ALA A 14 1.29 10.67 3.74
N ASP A 15 1.64 11.89 4.15
CA ASP A 15 2.63 12.73 3.45
C ASP A 15 4.07 12.20 3.65
N GLU A 16 4.35 11.61 4.82
CA GLU A 16 5.66 11.04 5.16
C GLU A 16 5.93 9.70 4.44
N ALA A 17 4.91 8.85 4.28
CA ALA A 17 5.03 7.59 3.55
C ALA A 17 5.47 7.79 2.09
N PHE A 18 5.00 8.88 1.46
CA PHE A 18 5.39 9.27 0.10
C PHE A 18 6.87 9.66 -0.03
N THR A 19 7.42 10.22 1.05
CA THR A 19 8.79 10.71 1.13
C THR A 19 9.77 9.55 1.35
N LEU A 20 9.38 8.53 2.12
CA LEU A 20 10.22 7.37 2.42
C LEU A 20 10.66 6.61 1.16
N PHE A 21 9.77 6.48 0.16
CA PHE A 21 10.09 5.86 -1.13
C PHE A 21 10.78 6.81 -2.13
N SER A 22 10.62 8.14 -1.96
CA SER A 22 11.25 9.13 -2.85
C SER A 22 12.70 9.48 -2.44
N ASN A 23 13.11 9.19 -1.20
CA ASN A 23 14.40 9.60 -0.65
C ASN A 23 15.36 8.42 -0.38
N LYS A 24 15.17 7.27 -1.04
CA LYS A 24 16.21 6.23 -1.10
C LYS A 24 17.35 6.76 -2.00
N LYS A 25 18.24 7.58 -1.42
CA LYS A 25 19.58 7.77 -1.98
C LYS A 25 20.21 6.38 -2.04
N PRO A 26 20.62 5.88 -3.22
CA PRO A 26 21.26 4.59 -3.32
C PRO A 26 22.62 4.70 -2.62
N THR A 27 22.72 4.17 -1.41
CA THR A 27 24.03 3.89 -0.81
C THR A 27 24.62 2.76 -1.64
N GLU A 28 25.58 3.12 -2.45
CA GLU A 28 26.52 2.33 -3.25
C GLU A 28 26.78 0.90 -2.74
N HIS A 29 25.82 0.00 -2.94
CA HIS A 29 26.06 -1.44 -2.99
C HIS A 29 25.08 -2.03 -4.01
N ILE A 30 25.58 -2.13 -5.25
CA ILE A 30 24.86 -2.69 -6.39
C ILE A 30 24.93 -4.22 -6.25
N GLU A 31 24.28 -4.75 -5.23
CA GLU A 31 23.84 -6.14 -5.27
C GLU A 31 22.45 -6.10 -5.90
N VAL A 32 22.30 -6.70 -7.07
CA VAL A 32 20.98 -6.87 -7.69
C VAL A 32 20.09 -7.49 -6.61
N PRO A 33 19.00 -6.83 -6.18
CA PRO A 33 18.21 -7.36 -5.09
C PRO A 33 17.66 -8.71 -5.53
N GLY A 34 18.17 -9.77 -4.90
CA GLY A 34 17.55 -11.08 -4.99
C GLY A 34 16.17 -11.06 -4.33
N LEU A 35 15.59 -12.24 -4.13
CA LEU A 35 14.32 -12.38 -3.41
C LEU A 35 14.30 -11.57 -2.10
N ASP A 36 15.40 -11.59 -1.33
CA ASP A 36 15.58 -10.87 -0.06
C ASP A 36 15.45 -9.33 -0.16
N GLY A 37 15.99 -8.73 -1.22
CA GLY A 37 15.86 -7.28 -1.41
C GLY A 37 14.44 -6.88 -1.82
N LEU A 38 13.79 -7.70 -2.64
CA LEU A 38 12.40 -7.48 -3.04
C LEU A 38 11.43 -7.68 -1.87
N THR A 39 11.65 -8.67 -1.00
CA THR A 39 10.84 -8.89 0.21
C THR A 39 11.01 -7.73 1.19
N GLU A 40 12.23 -7.22 1.38
CA GLU A 40 12.47 -6.06 2.24
C GLU A 40 11.77 -4.79 1.72
N ASP A 41 11.87 -4.52 0.41
CA ASP A 41 11.14 -3.41 -0.21
C ASP A 41 9.61 -3.59 -0.12
N PHE A 42 9.12 -4.84 -0.22
CA PHE A 42 7.70 -5.14 -0.05
C PHE A 42 7.25 -4.89 1.39
N THR A 43 7.99 -5.37 2.39
CA THR A 43 7.68 -5.15 3.81
C THR A 43 7.66 -3.66 4.14
N LYS A 44 8.65 -2.89 3.69
CA LYS A 44 8.66 -1.43 3.86
C LYS A 44 7.46 -0.77 3.20
N ALA A 45 7.06 -1.25 2.03
CA ALA A 45 5.90 -0.74 1.31
C ALA A 45 4.59 -1.09 2.01
N LEU A 46 4.55 -2.25 2.66
CA LEU A 46 3.42 -2.75 3.43
C LEU A 46 3.27 -1.97 4.72
N GLU A 47 4.37 -1.72 5.45
CA GLU A 47 4.38 -0.87 6.64
C GLU A 47 3.89 0.54 6.32
N ALA A 48 4.37 1.11 5.20
CA ALA A 48 3.89 2.41 4.72
C ALA A 48 2.39 2.39 4.34
N LEU A 49 1.89 1.30 3.77
CA LEU A 49 0.46 1.12 3.53
C LEU A 49 -0.32 1.04 4.85
N LYS A 50 0.13 0.22 5.79
CA LYS A 50 -0.49 0.03 7.12
C LYS A 50 -0.45 1.30 7.96
N ALA A 51 0.51 2.19 7.73
CA ALA A 51 0.54 3.52 8.34
C ALA A 51 -0.58 4.43 7.82
N ILE A 52 -1.03 4.25 6.57
CA ILE A 52 -2.17 5.01 6.00
C ILE A 52 -3.49 4.32 6.35
N THR A 53 -3.56 3.01 6.12
CA THR A 53 -4.72 2.16 6.36
C THR A 53 -4.28 0.93 7.15
N PRO A 54 -4.39 0.94 8.50
CA PRO A 54 -3.95 -0.20 9.32
C PRO A 54 -4.71 -1.49 8.98
N ASP A 55 -5.97 -1.35 8.56
CA ASP A 55 -6.85 -2.43 8.15
C ASP A 55 -7.51 -2.12 6.80
N VAL A 56 -7.93 -3.18 6.08
CA VAL A 56 -8.69 -3.10 4.83
C VAL A 56 -9.95 -2.22 5.00
N GLN A 57 -10.60 -2.29 6.17
CA GLN A 57 -11.78 -1.48 6.44
C GLN A 57 -11.45 0.02 6.52
N SER A 58 -10.24 0.37 6.97
CA SER A 58 -9.79 1.77 7.05
C SER A 58 -9.63 2.43 5.68
N VAL A 59 -9.55 1.62 4.61
CA VAL A 59 -9.49 2.11 3.23
C VAL A 59 -10.79 2.81 2.82
N ASP A 60 -11.93 2.35 3.33
CA ASP A 60 -13.24 2.95 3.09
C ASP A 60 -13.41 4.28 3.82
N ASP A 61 -12.68 4.42 4.93
CA ASP A 61 -12.74 5.54 5.85
C ASP A 61 -11.73 6.66 5.52
N LEU A 62 -11.05 6.56 4.38
CA LEU A 62 -10.13 7.58 3.91
C LEU A 62 -10.91 8.89 3.68
N PRO A 63 -10.55 9.99 4.38
CA PRO A 63 -11.39 11.17 4.49
C PRO A 63 -11.48 12.02 3.21
N ASP A 64 -10.45 11.97 2.35
CA ASP A 64 -10.29 12.84 1.19
C ASP A 64 -9.62 12.10 0.01
N GLU A 65 -9.87 12.57 -1.21
CA GLU A 65 -9.28 12.04 -2.45
C GLU A 65 -7.75 12.00 -2.43
N GLY A 66 -7.10 12.93 -1.72
CA GLY A 66 -5.65 12.95 -1.55
C GLY A 66 -5.12 11.70 -0.83
N MET A 67 -5.81 11.26 0.24
CA MET A 67 -5.43 10.02 0.94
C MET A 67 -5.81 8.78 0.14
N GLN A 68 -6.96 8.79 -0.55
CA GLN A 68 -7.36 7.71 -1.46
C GLN A 68 -6.33 7.52 -2.58
N ALA A 69 -5.90 8.62 -3.22
CA ALA A 69 -4.84 8.60 -4.23
C ALA A 69 -3.49 8.15 -3.66
N GLY A 70 -3.18 8.54 -2.41
CA GLY A 70 -2.02 8.09 -1.67
C GLY A 70 -2.00 6.57 -1.48
N PHE A 71 -3.10 6.03 -0.95
CA PHE A 71 -3.31 4.58 -0.81
C PHE A 71 -3.18 3.86 -2.14
N ILE A 72 -3.85 4.33 -3.20
CA ILE A 72 -3.79 3.74 -4.54
C ILE A 72 -2.35 3.69 -5.05
N LYS A 73 -1.59 4.78 -4.89
CA LYS A 73 -0.21 4.83 -5.37
C LYS A 73 0.69 3.91 -4.56
N GLN A 74 0.51 3.82 -3.24
CA GLN A 74 1.24 2.89 -2.38
C GLN A 74 0.92 1.43 -2.70
N PHE A 75 -0.36 1.09 -2.84
CA PHE A 75 -0.81 -0.25 -3.17
C PHE A 75 -0.32 -0.70 -4.56
N ARG A 76 -0.18 0.22 -5.52
CA ARG A 76 0.43 -0.07 -6.83
C ARG A 76 1.91 -0.46 -6.73
N ILE A 77 2.66 0.11 -5.79
CA ILE A 77 4.05 -0.27 -5.54
C ILE A 77 4.08 -1.71 -4.99
N LEU A 78 3.23 -2.02 -4.01
CA LEU A 78 3.08 -3.37 -3.46
C LEU A 78 2.71 -4.39 -4.53
N MET A 79 1.73 -4.10 -5.40
CA MET A 79 1.37 -5.00 -6.50
C MET A 79 2.56 -5.27 -7.44
N ARG A 80 3.40 -4.27 -7.74
CA ARG A 80 4.58 -4.48 -8.58
C ARG A 80 5.63 -5.33 -7.89
N LEU A 81 5.86 -5.11 -6.59
CA LEU A 81 6.78 -5.93 -5.80
C LEU A 81 6.28 -7.37 -5.68
N LYS A 82 4.99 -7.56 -5.39
CA LYS A 82 4.34 -8.88 -5.39
C LYS A 82 4.52 -9.59 -6.72
N ASN A 83 4.21 -8.95 -7.84
CA ASN A 83 4.36 -9.56 -9.17
C ASN A 83 5.80 -10.00 -9.47
N GLN A 84 6.80 -9.25 -8.99
CA GLN A 84 8.22 -9.64 -9.12
C GLN A 84 8.54 -10.84 -8.21
N LEU A 85 8.06 -10.81 -6.98
CA LEU A 85 8.24 -11.89 -6.00
C LEU A 85 7.53 -13.18 -6.43
N GLU A 86 6.36 -13.09 -7.06
CA GLU A 86 5.64 -14.24 -7.62
C GLU A 86 6.35 -14.93 -8.79
N THR A 87 7.38 -14.30 -9.38
CA THR A 87 8.24 -15.00 -10.36
C THR A 87 9.14 -16.05 -9.70
N PHE A 88 9.30 -15.99 -8.38
CA PHE A 88 10.04 -16.97 -7.59
C PHE A 88 9.06 -18.01 -7.04
N SER A 89 9.19 -19.27 -7.44
CA SER A 89 8.26 -20.33 -7.04
C SER A 89 8.28 -20.69 -5.55
N ASP A 90 9.31 -20.28 -4.82
CA ASP A 90 9.46 -20.49 -3.37
C ASP A 90 8.97 -19.29 -2.54
N PHE A 91 8.53 -18.21 -3.22
CA PHE A 91 8.08 -17.01 -2.54
C PHE A 91 6.68 -17.20 -1.94
N ASP A 92 6.55 -16.78 -0.68
CA ASP A 92 5.28 -16.76 0.03
C ASP A 92 5.06 -15.40 0.69
N ILE A 93 3.97 -14.72 0.33
CA ILE A 93 3.65 -13.37 0.80
C ILE A 93 3.29 -13.35 2.30
N GLU A 94 2.83 -14.47 2.86
CA GLU A 94 2.45 -14.57 4.27
C GLU A 94 3.68 -14.39 5.18
N THR A 95 4.87 -14.74 4.67
CA THR A 95 6.14 -14.49 5.36
C THR A 95 6.47 -13.00 5.55
N LEU A 96 5.81 -12.11 4.80
CA LEU A 96 6.05 -10.67 4.82
C LEU A 96 5.13 -9.90 5.78
N GLY A 97 4.23 -10.60 6.48
CA GLY A 97 3.29 -9.98 7.43
C GLY A 97 1.96 -9.53 6.80
N ILE A 98 1.61 -10.09 5.64
CA ILE A 98 0.28 -9.97 5.03
C ILE A 98 -0.13 -11.32 4.43
N SER A 99 -1.29 -11.83 4.82
CA SER A 99 -1.84 -13.03 4.19
C SER A 99 -2.39 -12.74 2.80
N GLU A 100 -2.43 -13.75 1.94
CA GLU A 100 -2.98 -13.63 0.59
C GLU A 100 -4.42 -13.09 0.59
N GLN A 101 -5.25 -13.55 1.54
CA GLN A 101 -6.61 -13.03 1.74
C GLN A 101 -6.61 -11.52 2.01
N GLU A 102 -5.82 -11.06 2.97
CA GLU A 102 -5.70 -9.64 3.31
C GLU A 102 -5.22 -8.82 2.10
N PHE A 103 -4.28 -9.34 1.30
CA PHE A 103 -3.85 -8.69 0.07
C PHE A 103 -4.96 -8.58 -0.98
N VAL A 104 -5.75 -9.65 -1.17
CA VAL A 104 -6.89 -9.67 -2.10
C VAL A 104 -7.99 -8.70 -1.64
N ASP A 105 -8.24 -8.63 -0.34
CA ASP A 105 -9.17 -7.69 0.27
C ASP A 105 -8.74 -6.23 0.01
N TYR A 106 -7.46 -5.90 0.22
CA TYR A 106 -6.92 -4.59 -0.18
C TYR A 106 -7.01 -4.33 -1.68
N ALA A 107 -6.78 -5.34 -2.53
CA ALA A 107 -6.88 -5.22 -3.99
C ALA A 107 -8.32 -4.93 -4.45
N SER A 108 -9.31 -5.50 -3.76
CA SER A 108 -10.73 -5.21 -3.98
C SER A 108 -11.05 -3.75 -3.67
N LYS A 109 -10.63 -3.25 -2.50
CA LYS A 109 -10.78 -1.84 -2.11
C LYS A 109 -10.05 -0.89 -3.05
N TYR A 110 -8.81 -1.21 -3.44
CA TYR A 110 -8.06 -0.47 -4.45
C TYR A 110 -8.83 -0.36 -5.75
N SER A 111 -9.42 -1.46 -6.23
CA SER A 111 -10.15 -1.46 -7.49
C SER A 111 -11.37 -0.57 -7.43
N ASP A 112 -12.06 -0.55 -6.29
CA ASP A 112 -13.21 0.33 -6.06
C ASP A 112 -12.80 1.80 -6.01
N LEU A 113 -11.79 2.15 -5.19
CA LEU A 113 -11.25 3.51 -5.09
C LEU A 113 -10.70 4.02 -6.43
N ALA A 114 -9.96 3.20 -7.17
CA ALA A 114 -9.41 3.58 -8.47
C ALA A 114 -10.51 3.83 -9.51
N ARG A 115 -11.62 3.09 -9.41
CA ARG A 115 -12.80 3.33 -10.26
C ARG A 115 -13.49 4.62 -9.87
N ASP A 116 -13.65 4.88 -8.57
CA ASP A 116 -14.30 6.09 -8.05
C ASP A 116 -13.51 7.37 -8.43
N LEU A 117 -12.19 7.39 -8.18
CA LEU A 117 -11.32 8.49 -8.61
C LEU A 117 -11.32 8.72 -10.12
N LYS A 118 -11.40 7.65 -10.92
CA LYS A 118 -11.50 7.76 -12.39
C LYS A 118 -12.87 8.31 -12.83
N LYS A 119 -13.89 8.18 -11.98
CA LYS A 119 -15.27 8.64 -12.22
C LYS A 119 -15.53 10.07 -11.74
N GLY A 120 -14.47 10.83 -11.38
CA GLY A 120 -14.54 12.23 -10.93
C GLY A 120 -15.60 13.04 -11.68
N PRO A 121 -16.28 13.95 -10.97
CA PRO A 121 -17.71 14.18 -11.06
C PRO A 121 -18.15 14.21 -12.52
N ALA A 122 -19.03 13.29 -12.89
CA ALA A 122 -19.85 13.45 -14.07
C ALA A 122 -20.61 14.77 -13.91
N GLY A 123 -20.07 15.84 -14.50
CA GLY A 123 -20.81 17.02 -14.88
C GLY A 123 -21.72 16.72 -16.05
#